data_AF-A0A0S6W3S2-F1
#
_entry.id   AF-A0A0S6W3S2-F1
#
_cell.length_a   1.000
_cell.length_b   1.000
_cell.length_c   1.000
_cell.angle_alpha   90.00
_cell.angle_beta   90.00
_cell.angle_gamma   90.00
#
_symmetry.space_group_name_H-M   'P 1'
#
loop_
_entity.id
_entity.type
_entity.pdbx_description
1 polymer ?
#
loop_
_entity_poly.entity_id
_entity_poly.type
_entity_poly.pdbx_seq_one_letter_code
_entity_poly.pdbx_strand_id
1 'polypeptide(L)' 'MQRQWRGATYQITVKNPNHVQKGVVSVTLDGAVITGAVPIQPAGAHHQIEVIMG' A
#
# COMPACT_ATOMS: atom_id res chain seq x y z
N MET A 1 -4.10 -1.58 -8.40
CA MET A 1 -4.85 -0.30 -8.51
C MET A 1 -3.88 0.86 -8.37
N GLN A 2 -4.15 2.02 -8.98
CA GLN A 2 -3.31 3.21 -8.84
C GLN A 2 -4.11 4.36 -8.23
N ARG A 3 -3.52 5.11 -7.31
CA ARG A 3 -4.14 6.24 -6.62
C ARG A 3 -3.17 7.39 -6.54
N GLN A 4 -3.58 8.57 -7.01
CA GLN A 4 -2.84 9.80 -6.75
C GLN A 4 -3.33 10.43 -5.44
N TRP A 5 -2.40 10.78 -4.56
CA TRP A 5 -2.70 11.40 -3.28
C TRP A 5 -1.60 12.39 -2.89
N ARG A 6 -2.00 13.62 -2.53
CA ARG A 6 -1.09 14.72 -2.15
C ARG A 6 0.08 14.95 -3.13
N GLY A 7 -0.17 14.78 -4.42
CA GLY A 7 0.84 15.00 -5.47
C GLY A 7 1.75 13.81 -5.75
N ALA A 8 1.68 12.72 -4.98
CA ALA A 8 2.40 11.47 -5.25
C ALA A 8 1.46 10.43 -5.88
N THR A 9 2.03 9.49 -6.64
CA THR A 9 1.31 8.38 -7.25
C THR A 9 1.60 7.09 -6.48
N TYR A 10 0.55 6.40 -6.04
CA TYR A 10 0.64 5.18 -5.26
C TYR A 10 0.04 4.01 -6.03
N GLN A 11 0.86 3.01 -6.34
CA GLN A 11 0.47 1.77 -7.01
C GLN A 11 0.16 0.72 -5.94
N ILE A 12 -1.11 0.52 -5.62
CA ILE A 12 -1.54 -0.38 -4.55
C ILE A 12 -1.88 -1.75 -5.14
N THR A 13 -1.21 -2.79 -4.63
CA THR A 13 -1.43 -4.19 -4.96
C THR A 13 -1.95 -4.90 -3.72
N VAL A 14 -3.17 -5.44 -3.80
CA VAL A 14 -3.77 -6.19 -2.70
C VAL A 14 -3.67 -7.67 -3.01
N LYS A 15 -3.03 -8.44 -2.14
CA LYS A 15 -2.91 -9.90 -2.20
C LYS A 15 -3.74 -10.50 -1.07
N ASN A 16 -4.59 -11.47 -1.40
CA ASN A 16 -5.42 -12.18 -0.44
C ASN A 16 -5.23 -13.70 -0.57
N PRO A 17 -4.09 -14.25 -0.10
CA PRO A 17 -3.83 -15.67 -0.18
C PRO A 17 -4.80 -16.51 0.67
N ASN A 18 -5.34 -15.94 1.75
CA ASN A 18 -6.22 -16.64 2.68
C ASN A 18 -7.71 -16.53 2.32
N HIS A 19 -8.05 -15.87 1.20
CA HIS A 19 -9.44 -15.63 0.77
C HIS A 19 -10.34 -15.00 1.86
N VAL A 20 -9.77 -14.16 2.73
CA VAL A 20 -10.51 -13.49 3.80
C VAL A 20 -11.24 -12.23 3.29
N GLN A 21 -12.32 -11.85 3.97
CA GLN A 21 -13.12 -10.68 3.56
C GLN A 21 -12.75 -9.39 4.31
N LYS A 22 -11.99 -9.49 5.41
CA LYS A 22 -11.49 -8.37 6.24
C LYS A 22 -10.23 -8.80 6.98
N GLY A 23 -9.35 -7.84 7.27
CA GLY A 23 -8.07 -8.09 7.92
C GLY A 23 -6.91 -7.73 7.02
N VAL A 24 -6.01 -6.87 7.51
CA VAL A 24 -4.75 -6.54 6.86
C VAL A 24 -3.64 -7.04 7.78
N VAL A 25 -2.88 -8.01 7.29
CA VAL A 25 -1.76 -8.61 8.02
C VAL A 25 -0.53 -7.73 7.91
N SER A 26 -0.27 -7.23 6.70
CA SER A 26 0.92 -6.43 6.42
C SER A 26 0.68 -5.44 5.29
N VAL A 27 1.29 -4.27 5.41
CA VAL A 27 1.38 -3.27 4.35
C VAL A 27 2.85 -2.93 4.16
N THR A 28 3.32 -2.97 2.92
CA THR A 28 4.65 -2.52 2.55
C THR A 28 4.57 -1.33 1.62
N LEU A 29 5.51 -0.40 1.77
CA LEU A 29 5.72 0.75 0.91
C LEU A 29 7.13 0.63 0.32
N ASP A 30 7.23 0.42 -1.00
CA ASP A 30 8.48 0.18 -1.71
C ASP A 30 9.36 -0.92 -1.09
N GLY A 31 8.70 -1.96 -0.56
CA GLY A 31 9.36 -3.08 0.12
C GLY A 31 9.65 -2.85 1.61
N ALA A 32 9.47 -1.64 2.14
CA ALA A 32 9.56 -1.37 3.57
C ALA A 32 8.23 -1.66 4.27
N VAL A 33 8.24 -2.52 5.29
CA VAL A 33 7.05 -2.80 6.10
C VAL A 33 6.67 -1.54 6.87
N ILE A 34 5.41 -1.12 6.73
CA ILE A 34 4.85 -0.01 7.49
C ILE A 34 3.72 -0.51 8.38
N THR A 35 3.67 0.04 9.59
CA THR A 35 2.57 -0.19 10.53
C THR A 35 1.69 1.05 10.58
N GLY A 36 0.43 0.91 10.15
CA GLY A 36 -0.56 1.98 10.17
C GLY A 36 -0.78 2.66 8.82
N ALA A 37 -0.94 3.98 8.83
CA ALA A 37 -1.24 4.75 7.64
C ALA A 37 0.02 4.98 6.77
N VAL A 38 -0.17 5.03 5.45
CA VAL A 38 0.89 5.35 4.50
C VAL A 38 1.37 6.78 4.74
N PRO A 39 2.68 7.01 4.97
CA PRO A 39 3.21 8.35 5.16
C PRO A 39 3.10 9.19 3.88
N ILE A 40 3.05 10.52 4.03
CA ILE A 40 3.01 11.45 2.90
C ILE A 40 4.35 11.40 2.18
N GLN A 41 4.30 11.12 0.88
CA GLN A 41 5.45 11.11 0.00
C GLN A 41 5.63 12.43 -0.77
N PRO A 42 6.85 12.75 -1.22
CA PRO A 42 7.12 13.95 -2.00
C PRO A 42 6.30 13.96 -3.31
N ALA A 43 5.85 15.15 -3.72
CA ALA A 43 5.06 15.31 -4.94
C ALA A 43 5.88 14.91 -6.18
N GLY A 44 5.25 14.19 -7.11
CA GLY A 44 5.87 13.63 -8.31
C GLY A 44 6.52 12.26 -8.10
N ALA A 45 6.62 11.77 -6.86
CA ALA A 45 7.16 10.45 -6.60
C ALA A 45 6.12 9.34 -6.86
N HIS A 46 6.63 8.20 -7.33
CA HIS A 46 5.87 6.99 -7.59
C HIS A 46 6.26 5.93 -6.57
N HIS A 47 5.27 5.46 -5.80
CA HIS A 47 5.48 4.50 -4.74
C HIS A 47 4.62 3.27 -4.96
N GLN A 48 5.18 2.09 -4.71
CA GLN A 48 4.46 0.83 -4.77
C GLN A 48 4.03 0.42 -3.36
N ILE A 49 2.73 0.20 -3.19
CA ILE A 49 2.16 -0.33 -1.95
C ILE A 49 1.75 -1.77 -2.18
N GLU A 50 2.16 -2.67 -1.31
CA GLU A 50 1.65 -4.04 -1.29
C GLU A 50 0.92 -4.29 0.02
N VAL A 51 -0.31 -4.79 -0.08
CA VAL A 51 -1.17 -5.10 1.06
C VAL A 51 -1.44 -6.59 1.06
N ILE A 52 -1.07 -7.27 2.14
CA ILE A 52 -1.36 -8.68 2.34
C ILE A 52 -2.57 -8.77 3.29
N MET A 53 -3.67 -9.29 2.76
CA MET A 53 -4.85 -9.66 3.53
C MET A 53 -4.65 -11.03 4.16
N GLY A 54 -5.21 -11.18 5.37
CA GLY A 54 -5.23 -12.43 6.11
C GLY A 54 -6.01 -12.31 7.39
#